data_AF-A0A0B1SQ93-F1
#
_entry.id   AF-A0A0B1SQ93-F1
#
_cell.length_a   1.000
_cell.length_b   1.000
_cell.length_c   1.000
_cell.angle_alpha   90.00
_cell.angle_beta   90.00
_cell.angle_gamma   90.00
#
_symmetry.space_group_name_H-M   'P 1'
#
loop_
_entity.id
_entity.type
_entity.pdbx_description
1 polymer ?
#
loop_
_entity_poly.entity_id
_entity_poly.type
_entity_poly.pdbx_seq_one_letter_code
_entity_poly.pdbx_strand_id
1 'polypeptide(L)'
;MGPPLYIPSSTAGPIRRRRFSTAKIQPTRIKKVMQSDEEIGRMVASVPVAIGRAMEHFAEKFLQAAAQATQMSNSRTLTPAHM
;
A
#
# COMPACT_ATOMS: atom_id res chain seq x y z
N MET A 1 22.74 -42.11 37.11
CA MET A 1 21.47 -41.39 36.87
C MET A 1 21.80 -39.91 36.75
N GLY A 2 22.06 -39.42 35.53
CA GLY A 2 22.36 -38.00 35.28
C GLY A 2 21.08 -37.18 35.08
N PRO A 3 21.10 -35.85 35.31
CA PRO A 3 19.92 -35.02 35.19
C PRO A 3 19.52 -34.86 33.71
N PRO A 4 18.23 -34.68 33.40
CA PRO A 4 17.78 -34.51 32.02
C PRO A 4 18.19 -33.13 31.49
N LEU A 5 18.68 -33.10 30.25
CA LEU A 5 19.01 -31.85 29.54
C LEU A 5 17.72 -31.11 29.20
N TYR A 6 17.59 -29.89 29.71
CA TYR A 6 16.49 -28.98 29.41
C TYR A 6 16.61 -28.47 27.96
N ILE A 7 15.67 -28.87 27.11
CA ILE A 7 15.53 -28.36 25.74
C ILE A 7 14.47 -27.25 25.78
N PRO A 8 14.81 -25.97 25.59
CA PRO A 8 13.81 -24.93 25.52
C PRO A 8 12.97 -25.10 24.24
N SER A 9 11.67 -25.38 24.41
CA SER A 9 10.70 -25.31 23.34
C SER A 9 10.62 -23.87 22.84
N SER A 10 11.04 -23.62 21.60
CA SER A 10 10.88 -22.34 20.91
C SER A 10 9.39 -22.04 20.71
N THR A 11 8.79 -21.34 21.67
CA THR A 11 7.46 -20.75 21.51
C THR A 11 7.58 -19.58 20.55
N ALA A 12 7.27 -19.83 19.28
CA ALA A 12 7.09 -18.76 18.30
C ALA A 12 6.02 -17.79 18.85
N GLY A 13 6.46 -16.60 19.27
CA GLY A 13 5.57 -15.58 19.80
C GLY A 13 4.49 -15.19 18.78
N PRO A 14 3.34 -14.65 19.24
CA PRO A 14 2.24 -14.31 18.35
C PRO A 14 2.72 -13.32 17.28
N ILE A 15 2.50 -13.66 16.01
CA ILE A 15 2.73 -12.79 14.86
C ILE A 15 1.93 -11.50 15.11
N ARG A 16 2.63 -10.42 15.51
CA ARG A 16 2.01 -9.10 15.65
C ARG A 16 1.46 -8.72 14.28
N ARG A 17 0.14 -8.76 14.12
CA ARG A 17 -0.55 -8.20 12.95
C ARG A 17 -0.10 -6.75 12.83
N ARG A 18 0.78 -6.50 11.86
CA ARG A 18 1.36 -5.18 11.61
C ARG A 18 0.20 -4.24 11.29
N ARG A 19 -0.14 -3.35 12.22
CA ARG A 19 -1.18 -2.35 11.99
C ARG A 19 -0.68 -1.46 10.86
N PHE A 20 -1.42 -1.41 9.76
CA PHE A 20 -1.09 -0.56 8.60
C PHE A 20 -1.41 0.93 8.86
N SER A 21 -1.19 1.40 10.09
CA SER A 21 -1.55 2.75 10.56
C SER A 21 -0.76 3.87 9.87
N THR A 22 0.24 3.52 9.06
CA THR A 22 1.05 4.46 8.27
C THR A 22 0.59 4.58 6.81
N ALA A 23 -0.39 3.78 6.37
CA ALA A 23 -0.87 3.84 4.99
C ALA A 23 -1.66 5.14 4.78
N LYS A 24 -1.26 5.97 3.80
CA LYS A 24 -1.97 7.23 3.51
C LYS A 24 -3.32 6.97 2.86
N ILE A 25 -3.40 5.90 2.06
CA ILE A 25 -4.63 5.44 1.45
C ILE A 25 -5.17 4.27 2.28
N GLN A 26 -6.37 4.43 2.83
CA GLN A 26 -7.01 3.38 3.64
C GLN A 26 -7.24 2.12 2.81
N PRO A 27 -6.78 0.93 3.23
CA PRO A 27 -6.97 -0.32 2.49
C PRO A 27 -8.45 -0.63 2.20
N THR A 28 -9.38 -0.20 3.06
CA THR A 28 -10.82 -0.36 2.87
C THR A 28 -11.33 0.36 1.62
N ARG A 29 -10.80 1.54 1.30
CA ARG A 29 -11.20 2.29 0.09
C ARG A 29 -10.74 1.57 -1.18
N ILE A 30 -9.51 1.06 -1.14
CA ILE A 30 -8.93 0.30 -2.25
C ILE A 30 -9.73 -0.98 -2.47
N LYS A 31 -10.01 -1.73 -1.38
CA LYS A 31 -10.87 -2.92 -1.45
C LYS A 31 -12.24 -2.61 -2.06
N LYS A 32 -12.89 -1.50 -1.70
CA LYS A 32 -14.18 -1.10 -2.28
C LYS A 32 -14.10 -0.86 -3.78
N VAL A 33 -13.05 -0.18 -4.26
CA VAL A 33 -12.83 0.05 -5.69
C VAL A 33 -12.49 -1.26 -6.41
N MET A 34 -11.68 -2.13 -5.81
CA MET A 34 -11.38 -3.43 -6.41
C MET A 34 -12.64 -4.31 -6.53
N GLN A 35 -13.50 -4.32 -5.52
CA GLN A 35 -14.72 -5.12 -5.51
C GLN A 35 -15.91 -4.45 -6.22
N SER A 36 -15.73 -3.29 -6.87
CA SER A 36 -16.72 -2.82 -7.85
C SER A 36 -16.64 -3.60 -9.15
N ASP A 37 -15.55 -4.33 -9.36
CA ASP A 37 -15.43 -5.35 -10.39
C ASP A 37 -16.07 -6.66 -9.87
N GLU A 38 -17.09 -7.14 -10.58
CA GLU A 38 -17.87 -8.31 -10.21
C GLU A 38 -17.05 -9.61 -10.25
N GLU A 39 -15.95 -9.65 -11.01
CA GLU A 39 -15.06 -10.81 -11.09
C GLU A 39 -14.15 -10.93 -9.85
N ILE A 40 -14.03 -9.87 -9.05
CA ILE A 40 -13.13 -9.82 -7.90
C ILE A 40 -13.86 -10.19 -6.60
N GLY A 41 -13.69 -11.47 -6.21
CA GLY A 41 -14.24 -12.02 -4.97
C GLY A 41 -13.45 -11.66 -3.69
N ARG A 42 -13.13 -12.67 -2.87
CA ARG A 42 -12.36 -12.48 -1.62
C ARG A 42 -10.89 -12.25 -1.92
N MET A 43 -10.27 -11.35 -1.17
CA MET A 43 -8.83 -11.05 -1.28
C MET A 43 -8.16 -11.04 0.08
N VAL A 44 -6.86 -11.37 0.10
CA VAL A 44 -6.03 -11.27 1.32
C VAL A 44 -5.72 -9.81 1.63
N ALA A 45 -5.53 -9.48 2.91
CA ALA A 45 -5.35 -8.10 3.36
C ALA A 45 -4.09 -7.41 2.80
N SER A 46 -3.08 -8.16 2.38
CA SER A 46 -1.85 -7.60 1.79
C SER A 46 -2.07 -6.97 0.42
N VAL A 47 -3.05 -7.44 -0.35
CA VAL A 47 -3.32 -6.96 -1.73
C VAL A 47 -3.72 -5.47 -1.74
N PRO A 48 -4.78 -5.02 -1.04
CA PRO A 48 -5.14 -3.60 -1.02
C PRO A 48 -4.05 -2.73 -0.40
N VAL A 49 -3.24 -3.26 0.53
CA VAL A 49 -2.09 -2.53 1.10
C VAL A 49 -1.00 -2.30 0.05
N ALA A 50 -0.65 -3.33 -0.73
CA ALA A 50 0.35 -3.22 -1.79
C ALA A 50 -0.08 -2.23 -2.88
N ILE A 51 -1.35 -2.30 -3.29
CA ILE A 51 -1.92 -1.34 -4.25
C ILE A 51 -1.87 0.08 -3.68
N GLY A 52 -2.20 0.27 -2.40
CA GLY A 52 -2.12 1.59 -1.76
C GLY A 52 -0.71 2.18 -1.81
N ARG A 53 0.31 1.33 -1.60
CA ARG A 53 1.70 1.77 -1.72
C ARG A 53 2.10 2.09 -3.15
N ALA A 54 1.65 1.29 -4.13
CA ALA A 54 1.87 1.58 -5.54
C ALA A 54 1.19 2.89 -5.96
N MET A 55 -0.03 3.16 -5.48
CA MET A 55 -0.74 4.43 -5.73
C MET A 55 0.00 5.64 -5.16
N GLU A 56 0.65 5.52 -4.01
CA GLU A 56 1.50 6.60 -3.46
C GLU A 56 2.67 6.93 -4.41
N HIS A 57 3.36 5.90 -4.92
CA HIS A 57 4.44 6.08 -5.89
C HIS A 57 3.94 6.61 -7.24
N PHE A 58 2.78 6.11 -7.71
CA PHE A 58 2.13 6.61 -8.92
C PHE A 58 1.82 8.10 -8.81
N ALA A 59 1.20 8.54 -7.71
CA ALA A 59 0.83 9.95 -7.51
C ALA A 59 2.06 10.87 -7.53
N GLU A 60 3.17 10.44 -6.92
CA GLU A 60 4.43 11.19 -6.97
C GLU A 60 4.94 11.34 -8.41
N LYS A 61 5.04 10.24 -9.16
CA LYS A 61 5.55 10.24 -10.54
C LYS A 61 4.64 11.01 -11.48
N PHE A 62 3.34 10.85 -11.32
CA PHE A 62 2.33 11.56 -12.06
C PHE A 62 2.42 13.08 -11.84
N LEU A 63 2.52 13.53 -10.58
CA LEU A 63 2.67 14.96 -10.26
C LEU A 63 4.00 15.53 -10.76
N GLN A 64 5.09 14.75 -10.74
CA GLN A 64 6.36 15.15 -11.33
C GLN A 64 6.23 15.40 -12.84
N ALA A 65 5.57 14.50 -13.57
CA ALA A 65 5.33 14.65 -15.00
C ALA A 65 4.40 15.84 -15.31
N ALA A 66 3.29 15.98 -14.57
CA ALA A 66 2.36 17.08 -14.77
C ALA A 66 2.98 18.45 -14.44
N ALA A 67 3.88 18.51 -13.45
CA ALA A 67 4.65 19.72 -13.14
C ALA A 67 5.59 20.10 -14.30
N GLN A 68 6.25 19.12 -14.92
CA GLN A 68 7.07 19.35 -16.12
C GLN A 68 6.23 19.89 -17.28
N ALA A 69 5.08 19.27 -17.56
CA ALA A 69 4.16 19.75 -18.60
C ALA A 69 3.65 21.18 -18.34
N THR A 70 3.36 21.51 -17.07
CA THR A 70 2.97 22.87 -16.65
C THR A 70 4.07 23.90 -16.92
N GLN A 71 5.33 23.55 -16.64
CA GLN A 71 6.47 24.43 -16.90
C GLN A 71 6.74 24.60 -18.40
N MET A 72 6.57 23.53 -19.19
CA MET A 72 6.73 23.58 -20.65
C MET A 72 5.69 24.48 -21.33
N SER A 73 4.48 24.59 -20.75
CA SER A 73 3.44 25.50 -21.25
C SER A 73 3.61 26.95 -20.76
N ASN A 74 4.71 27.28 -20.07
CA ASN A 74 4.93 28.56 -19.37
C ASN A 74 3.83 28.91 -18.35
N SER A 75 3.02 27.93 -17.94
CA SER A 75 2.02 28.10 -16.90
C SER A 75 2.66 27.98 -15.52
N ARG A 76 2.07 28.67 -14.54
CA ARG A 76 2.39 28.48 -13.11
C ARG A 76 1.31 27.69 -12.36
N THR A 77 0.23 27.35 -13.05
CA THR A 77 -0.91 26.64 -12.49
C THR A 77 -1.06 25.30 -13.20
N LEU A 78 -1.08 24.22 -12.43
CA LEU A 78 -1.41 22.89 -12.94
C LEU A 78 -2.91 22.84 -13.25
N THR A 79 -3.23 22.45 -14.49
CA THR A 79 -4.60 22.29 -14.96
C THR A 79 -4.79 20.88 -15.50
N PRO A 80 -6.03 20.42 -15.73
CA PRO A 80 -6.29 19.11 -16.33
C PRO A 80 -5.62 18.87 -17.68
N ALA A 81 -5.19 19.93 -18.40
CA ALA A 81 -4.49 19.80 -19.67
C ALA A 81 -3.03 19.33 -19.53
N HIS A 82 -2.45 19.37 -18.32
CA HIS A 82 -1.07 18.93 -18.05
C HIS A 82 -1.02 17.51 -17.47
N MET A 83 -2.18 16.91 -17.20
CA MET A 83 -2.37 15.60 -16.58
C MET A 83 -2.50 14.53 -17.65
#